data_AF-A0A948I1Y8-F1
#
_entry.id   AF-A0A948I1Y8-F1
#
_cell.length_a   1.000
_cell.length_b   1.000
_cell.length_c   1.000
_cell.angle_alpha   90.00
_cell.angle_beta   90.00
_cell.angle_gamma   90.00
#
_symmetry.space_group_name_H-M   'P 1'
#
loop_
_entity.id
_entity.type
_entity.pdbx_description
1 polymer ?
#
loop_
_entity_poly.entity_id
_entity_poly.type
_entity_poly.pdbx_seq_one_letter_code
_entity_poly.pdbx_strand_id
1 'polypeptide(L)'
;MTDPSTILPSLRPDSKDPAVVLRDVFGHGSFKGLQEDVVRHVTQGGDAVVLFPTGAGKSLCFQIPALCRPGVGIVVSPLIALMRDQVEA
;
A
#
# COMPACT_ATOMS: atom_id res chain seq x y z
N MET A 1 -28.12 1.36 24.91
CA MET A 1 -26.69 1.39 25.29
C MET A 1 -25.96 0.44 24.36
N THR A 2 -25.79 0.85 23.11
CA THR A 2 -25.06 0.13 22.06
C THR A 2 -23.63 0.61 22.08
N ASP A 3 -22.69 -0.32 22.19
CA ASP A 3 -21.26 -0.06 22.18
C ASP A 3 -20.84 0.61 20.84
N PRO A 4 -20.24 1.80 20.86
CA PRO A 4 -19.70 2.46 19.66
C PRO A 4 -18.67 1.62 18.89
N SER A 5 -18.10 0.57 19.50
CA SER A 5 -17.15 -0.35 18.87
C SER A 5 -17.76 -1.27 17.81
N THR A 6 -19.10 -1.42 17.76
CA THR A 6 -19.77 -2.38 16.86
C THR A 6 -19.91 -1.87 15.41
N ILE A 7 -19.58 -0.60 15.12
CA ILE A 7 -19.78 0.04 13.81
C ILE A 7 -18.48 0.14 12.98
N LEU A 8 -17.31 -0.09 13.57
CA LEU A 8 -16.05 -0.06 12.82
C LEU A 8 -15.69 -1.49 12.37
N PRO A 9 -15.70 -1.81 11.06
CA PRO A 9 -15.12 -3.06 10.61
C PRO A 9 -13.68 -3.08 11.13
N SER A 10 -13.34 -4.15 11.84
CA SER A 10 -12.03 -4.39 12.42
C SER A 10 -10.93 -4.30 11.34
N LEU A 11 -10.45 -3.09 11.06
CA LEU A 11 -9.16 -2.83 10.44
C LEU A 11 -8.08 -3.16 11.48
N ARG A 12 -7.95 -4.45 11.81
CA ARG A 12 -6.77 -4.97 12.47
C ARG A 12 -5.80 -5.34 11.35
N PRO A 13 -4.72 -4.57 11.11
CA PRO A 13 -3.67 -5.00 10.21
C PRO A 13 -2.78 -5.95 11.01
N ASP A 14 -3.25 -7.18 11.23
CA ASP A 14 -2.32 -8.26 11.47
C ASP A 14 -1.52 -8.38 10.17
N SER A 15 -0.20 -8.20 10.25
CA SER A 15 0.74 -8.09 9.14
C SER A 15 0.31 -8.93 7.93
N LYS A 16 -0.40 -8.29 6.99
CA LYS A 16 -0.90 -8.99 5.81
C LYS A 16 0.28 -9.22 4.89
N ASP A 17 0.50 -10.47 4.48
CA ASP A 17 1.52 -10.78 3.48
C ASP A 17 1.30 -9.89 2.24
N PRO A 18 2.31 -9.14 1.77
CA PRO A 18 2.17 -8.28 0.60
C PRO A 18 1.55 -8.94 -0.63
N ALA A 19 1.81 -10.23 -0.86
CA ALA A 19 1.21 -10.97 -1.98
C ALA A 19 -0.31 -11.16 -1.80
N VAL A 20 -0.78 -11.34 -0.57
CA VAL A 20 -2.21 -11.40 -0.23
C VAL A 20 -2.86 -10.04 -0.46
N VAL A 21 -2.23 -8.95 -0.02
CA VAL A 21 -2.75 -7.59 -0.25
C VAL A 21 -2.82 -7.27 -1.74
N LEU A 22 -1.75 -7.58 -2.49
CA LEU A 22 -1.70 -7.40 -3.94
C LEU A 22 -2.88 -8.10 -4.64
N ARG A 23 -3.17 -9.34 -4.25
CA ARG A 23 -4.27 -10.11 -4.84
C ARG A 23 -5.64 -9.61 -4.40
N ASP A 24 -5.86 -9.49 -3.09
CA ASP A 24 -7.20 -9.30 -2.52
C ASP A 24 -7.67 -7.83 -2.59
N VAL A 25 -6.74 -6.86 -2.62
CA VAL A 25 -7.06 -5.42 -2.69
C VAL A 25 -6.84 -4.87 -4.10
N PHE A 26 -5.77 -5.28 -4.79
CA PHE A 26 -5.42 -4.73 -6.10
C PHE A 26 -5.76 -5.66 -7.28
N GLY A 27 -6.24 -6.88 -7.03
CA GLY A 27 -6.65 -7.82 -8.09
C GLY A 27 -5.52 -8.31 -8.98
N HIS A 28 -4.25 -8.21 -8.54
CA HIS A 28 -3.10 -8.63 -9.31
C HIS A 28 -2.58 -10.00 -8.84
N GLY A 29 -2.29 -10.90 -9.79
CA GLY A 29 -1.82 -12.26 -9.47
C GLY A 29 -0.35 -12.33 -9.04
N SER A 30 0.48 -11.36 -9.45
CA SER A 30 1.90 -11.31 -9.11
C SER A 30 2.46 -9.90 -9.23
N PHE A 31 3.56 -9.66 -8.52
CA PHE A 31 4.35 -8.44 -8.66
C PHE A 31 5.07 -8.41 -10.01
N LYS A 32 5.34 -7.20 -10.51
CA LYS A 32 6.10 -6.98 -11.75
C LYS A 32 7.53 -6.57 -11.41
N GLY A 33 8.51 -7.21 -12.04
CA GLY A 33 9.93 -6.86 -11.89
C GLY A 33 10.36 -6.80 -10.42
N LEU A 34 11.00 -5.69 -10.02
CA LEU A 34 11.54 -5.51 -8.67
C LEU A 34 10.51 -5.01 -7.64
N GLN A 35 9.21 -4.97 -7.98
CA GLN A 35 8.19 -4.48 -7.04
C GLN A 35 8.14 -5.30 -5.75
N GLU A 36 8.23 -6.62 -5.83
CA GLU A 36 8.15 -7.50 -4.65
C GLU A 36 9.27 -7.21 -3.66
N ASP A 37 10.51 -7.10 -4.15
CA ASP A 37 11.69 -6.83 -3.33
C ASP A 37 11.55 -5.50 -2.59
N VAL A 38 11.13 -4.44 -3.29
CA VAL A 38 10.90 -3.12 -2.69
C VAL A 38 9.78 -3.18 -1.66
N VAL A 39 8.64 -3.80 -1.98
CA VAL A 39 7.49 -3.88 -1.08
C VAL A 39 7.85 -4.65 0.19
N ARG A 40 8.52 -5.80 0.08
CA ARG A 40 8.94 -6.60 1.22
C ARG A 40 9.93 -5.83 2.10
N HIS A 41 10.93 -5.19 1.50
CA HIS A 41 11.91 -4.35 2.21
C HIS A 41 11.23 -3.21 3.01
N VAL A 42 10.34 -2.45 2.37
CA VAL A 42 9.64 -1.32 3.02
C VAL A 42 8.61 -1.80 4.06
N THR A 43 7.98 -2.95 3.84
CA THR A 43 7.06 -3.58 4.81
C THR A 43 7.80 -3.98 6.09
N GLN A 44 9.05 -4.40 5.99
CA GLN A 44 9.93 -4.72 7.13
C GLN A 44 10.49 -3.47 7.84
N GLY A 45 10.14 -2.27 7.36
CA GLY A 45 10.59 -1.01 7.95
C GLY A 45 11.88 -0.45 7.35
N GLY A 46 12.36 -1.02 6.24
CA GLY A 46 13.52 -0.50 5.52
C GLY A 46 13.20 0.73 4.66
N ASP A 47 14.21 1.56 4.41
CA ASP A 47 14.13 2.70 3.50
C ASP A 47 14.57 2.32 2.08
N ALA A 48 13.93 2.90 1.06
CA ALA A 48 14.24 2.61 -0.33
C ALA A 48 14.18 3.85 -1.23
N VAL A 49 15.08 3.90 -2.22
CA VAL A 49 14.99 4.80 -3.38
C VAL A 49 14.61 3.96 -4.58
N VAL A 50 13.46 4.25 -5.18
CA VAL A 50 12.87 3.46 -6.26
C VAL A 50 12.95 4.25 -7.57
N LEU A 51 13.76 3.76 -8.52
CA LEU A 51 13.86 4.33 -9.86
C LEU A 51 13.15 3.42 -10.88
N PHE A 52 11.84 3.61 -11.01
CA PHE A 52 11.02 2.88 -11.98
C PHE A 52 10.56 3.81 -13.11
N PRO A 53 10.44 3.31 -14.36
CA PRO A 53 9.88 4.09 -15.44
C PRO A 53 8.38 4.36 -15.20
N THR A 54 7.85 5.38 -15.86
CA THR A 54 6.41 5.69 -15.83
C THR A 54 5.60 4.46 -16.24
N GLY A 55 4.50 4.20 -15.53
CA GLY A 55 3.61 3.05 -15.80
C GLY A 55 4.07 1.71 -15.20
N ALA A 56 5.29 1.61 -14.65
CA ALA A 56 5.77 0.37 -14.01
C ALA A 56 5.17 0.09 -12.61
N GLY A 57 4.09 0.79 -12.23
CA GLY A 57 3.36 0.51 -10.99
C GLY A 57 4.11 0.88 -9.71
N LYS A 58 4.93 1.94 -9.72
CA LYS A 58 5.66 2.42 -8.53
C LYS A 58 4.77 2.73 -7.32
N SER A 59 3.48 2.99 -7.53
CA SER A 59 2.53 3.30 -6.45
C SER A 59 2.31 2.12 -5.50
N LEU A 60 2.31 0.89 -6.03
CA LEU A 60 2.20 -0.32 -5.21
C LEU A 60 3.33 -0.43 -4.18
N CYS A 61 4.51 0.12 -4.50
CA CYS A 61 5.68 0.11 -3.63
C CYS A 61 5.53 0.93 -2.35
N PHE A 62 4.53 1.82 -2.25
CA PHE A 62 4.20 2.52 -0.99
C PHE A 62 2.78 2.23 -0.50
N GLN A 63 1.84 1.91 -1.40
CA GLN A 63 0.45 1.59 -1.01
C GLN A 63 0.33 0.25 -0.29
N ILE A 64 0.99 -0.81 -0.78
CA ILE A 64 0.93 -2.13 -0.12
C ILE A 64 1.57 -2.07 1.27
N PRO A 65 2.79 -1.52 1.45
CA PRO A 65 3.37 -1.38 2.79
C PRO A 65 2.49 -0.60 3.77
N ALA A 66 1.75 0.41 3.31
CA ALA A 66 0.82 1.18 4.14
C ALA A 66 -0.38 0.34 4.64
N LEU A 67 -0.75 -0.73 3.93
CA LEU A 67 -1.80 -1.66 4.34
C LEU A 67 -1.27 -2.83 5.17
N CYS A 68 0.02 -3.17 5.01
CA CYS A 68 0.66 -4.29 5.72
C CYS A 68 1.14 -3.92 7.13
N ARG A 69 1.39 -2.63 7.41
CA ARG A 69 1.94 -2.14 8.67
C ARG A 69 0.85 -1.49 9.53
N PRO A 70 0.97 -1.55 10.87
CA PRO A 70 0.09 -0.79 11.74
C PRO A 70 0.32 0.71 11.56
N GLY A 71 -0.76 1.50 11.62
CA GLY A 71 -0.73 2.96 11.53
C GLY A 71 -1.24 3.51 10.20
N VAL A 72 -0.77 4.71 9.83
CA VAL A 72 -1.18 5.44 8.63
C VAL A 72 0.04 5.72 7.76
N GLY A 73 -0.02 5.33 6.49
CA GLY A 73 0.97 5.71 5.48
C GLY A 73 0.76 7.16 5.03
N ILE A 74 1.82 7.96 5.02
CA ILE A 74 1.80 9.36 4.56
C ILE A 74 2.51 9.44 3.21
N VAL A 75 1.80 9.92 2.18
CA VAL A 75 2.34 10.12 0.83
C VAL A 75 2.41 11.61 0.55
N VAL A 76 3.61 12.11 0.26
CA VAL A 76 3.84 13.51 -0.10
C VAL A 76 3.97 13.61 -1.61
N SER A 77 3.08 14.37 -2.24
CA SER A 77 3.08 14.64 -3.68
C SER A 77 3.14 16.14 -3.93
N PRO A 78 3.95 16.62 -4.90
CA PRO A 78 4.06 18.04 -5.19
C PRO A 78 2.85 18.61 -5.94
N LEU A 79 2.04 17.76 -6.59
CA LEU A 79 0.96 18.19 -7.47
C LEU A 79 -0.39 17.63 -7.02
N ILE A 80 -1.38 18.51 -6.85
CA ILE A 80 -2.77 18.15 -6.52
C ILE A 80 -3.36 17.21 -7.58
N ALA A 81 -3.05 17.44 -8.86
CA ALA A 81 -3.50 16.57 -9.95
C ALA A 81 -3.07 15.11 -9.73
N LEU A 82 -1.79 14.89 -9.39
CA LEU A 82 -1.28 13.56 -9.09
C LEU A 82 -1.90 12.97 -7.82
N MET A 83 -2.28 13.79 -6.84
CA MET A 83 -2.97 13.30 -5.65
C MET A 83 -4.36 12.77 -6.00
N ARG A 84 -5.13 13.50 -6.83
CA ARG A 84 -6.46 13.09 -7.29
C ARG A 84 -6.39 11.78 -8.08
N ASP A 85 -5.46 11.69 -9.02
CA ASP A 85 -5.26 10.49 -9.85
C ASP A 85 -4.96 9.23 -9.01
N GLN A 86 -4.41 9.35 -7.80
CA GLN A 86 -4.13 8.20 -6.94
C GLN A 86 -5.28 7.83 -5.99
N VAL A 87 -6.26 8.72 -5.80
CA VAL A 87 -7.42 8.49 -4.92
C VAL A 87 -8.63 8.03 -5.71
N GLU A 88 -8.80 8.52 -6.94
CA GLU A 88 -9.93 8.21 -7.81
C GLU A 88 -9.74 6.90 -8.61
N ALA A 89 -8.52 6.37 -8.66
CA ALA A 89 -8.14 5.17 -9.40
C ALA A 89 -8.55 3.85 -8.71
#